data_AF-A0A0E3S173-F1
#
_entry.id   AF-A0A0E3S173-F1
#
_cell.length_a   1.000
_cell.length_b   1.000
_cell.length_c   1.000
_cell.angle_alpha   90.00
_cell.angle_beta   90.00
_cell.angle_gamma   90.00
#
_symmetry.space_group_name_H-M   'P 1'
#
loop_
_entity.id
_entity.type
_entity.pdbx_description
1 polymer ?
#
loop_
_entity_poly.entity_id
_entity_poly.type
_entity_poly.pdbx_seq_one_letter_code
_entity_poly.pdbx_strand_id
1 'polypeptide(L)'
;MSFTLNIETGFSPQEVREAIRSALEHEKHVAKYKIDRYSAICKGFEKKFGYGSGELRERFEAGGIGKDSDFFDWYTAKRELDHWNRKLEILSGISFS
;
A
#
# COMPACT_ATOMS: atom_id res chain seq x y z
N MET A 1 2.84 -22.03 5.11
CA MET A 1 2.45 -21.36 6.39
C MET A 1 1.13 -21.96 6.83
N SER A 2 0.96 -22.26 8.12
CA SER A 2 -0.34 -22.58 8.69
C SER A 2 -0.94 -21.32 9.31
N PHE A 3 -2.16 -21.00 8.92
CA PHE A 3 -2.99 -19.94 9.51
C PHE A 3 -4.40 -20.49 9.63
N THR A 4 -5.03 -20.27 10.78
CA THR A 4 -6.40 -20.73 11.05
C THR A 4 -7.31 -19.52 11.16
N LEU A 5 -8.38 -19.49 10.35
CA LEU A 5 -9.44 -18.49 10.44
C LEU A 5 -10.66 -19.13 11.12
N ASN A 6 -10.94 -18.71 12.35
CA ASN A 6 -12.15 -19.14 13.05
C ASN A 6 -13.33 -18.27 12.60
N ILE A 7 -14.45 -18.90 12.22
CA ILE A 7 -15.64 -18.23 11.69
C ILE A 7 -16.81 -18.56 12.62
N GLU A 8 -17.27 -17.57 13.38
CA GLU A 8 -18.39 -17.70 14.31
C GLU A 8 -19.57 -16.84 13.81
N THR A 9 -20.33 -17.37 12.85
CA THR A 9 -21.50 -16.68 12.28
C THR A 9 -22.67 -17.64 12.12
N GLY A 10 -23.89 -17.11 12.10
CA GLY A 10 -25.10 -17.91 11.81
C GLY A 10 -25.39 -18.12 10.32
N PHE A 11 -24.55 -17.62 9.42
CA PHE A 11 -24.75 -17.68 7.97
C PHE A 11 -24.22 -18.99 7.37
N SER A 12 -24.69 -19.31 6.16
CA SER A 12 -24.21 -20.49 5.46
C SER A 12 -22.72 -20.36 5.08
N PRO A 13 -21.97 -21.47 4.98
CA PRO A 13 -20.56 -21.43 4.56
C PRO A 13 -20.35 -20.76 3.19
N GLN A 14 -21.32 -20.87 2.28
CA GLN A 14 -21.25 -20.23 0.97
C GLN A 14 -21.34 -18.71 1.08
N GLU A 15 -22.34 -18.19 1.80
CA GLU A 15 -22.50 -16.74 2.00
C GLU A 15 -21.27 -16.14 2.67
N VAL A 16 -20.73 -16.81 3.69
CA VAL A 16 -19.51 -16.37 4.36
C VAL A 16 -18.33 -16.35 3.37
N ARG A 17 -18.15 -17.41 2.57
CA ARG A 17 -17.07 -17.48 1.57
C ARG A 17 -17.19 -16.35 0.54
N GLU A 18 -18.38 -16.07 0.06
CA GLU A 18 -18.65 -15.00 -0.90
C GLU A 18 -18.38 -13.61 -0.28
N ALA A 19 -18.78 -13.39 0.97
CA ALA A 19 -18.51 -12.15 1.68
C ALA A 19 -17.00 -11.91 1.86
N ILE A 20 -16.24 -12.92 2.30
CA ILE A 20 -14.79 -12.81 2.45
C ILE A 20 -14.12 -12.59 1.09
N ARG A 21 -14.56 -13.31 0.04
CA ARG A 21 -14.04 -13.10 -1.32
C ARG A 21 -14.28 -11.67 -1.81
N SER A 22 -15.50 -11.17 -1.63
CA SER A 22 -15.86 -9.79 -2.00
C SER A 22 -14.99 -8.77 -1.27
N ALA A 23 -14.79 -8.94 0.04
CA ALA A 23 -13.93 -8.07 0.83
C ALA A 23 -12.47 -8.07 0.35
N LEU A 24 -11.92 -9.24 0.02
CA LEU A 24 -10.56 -9.36 -0.50
C LEU A 24 -10.39 -8.70 -1.87
N GLU A 25 -11.34 -8.91 -2.79
CA GLU A 25 -11.29 -8.28 -4.11
C GLU A 25 -11.47 -6.75 -4.02
N HIS A 26 -12.36 -6.29 -3.15
CA HIS A 26 -12.51 -4.87 -2.86
C HIS A 26 -11.19 -4.26 -2.34
N GLU A 27 -10.55 -4.92 -1.38
CA GLU A 27 -9.30 -4.42 -0.81
C GLU A 27 -8.15 -4.41 -1.83
N LYS A 28 -8.07 -5.42 -2.72
CA LYS A 28 -7.13 -5.40 -3.85
C LYS A 28 -7.38 -4.20 -4.77
N HIS A 29 -8.64 -3.88 -5.05
CA HIS A 29 -9.00 -2.74 -5.86
C HIS A 29 -8.59 -1.41 -5.19
N VAL A 30 -8.88 -1.25 -3.90
CA VAL A 30 -8.46 -0.09 -3.11
C VAL A 30 -6.94 0.05 -3.11
N ALA A 31 -6.21 -1.05 -2.91
CA ALA A 31 -4.75 -1.04 -2.90
C ALA A 31 -4.17 -0.58 -4.25
N LYS A 32 -4.68 -1.07 -5.38
CA LYS A 32 -4.27 -0.63 -6.72
C LYS A 32 -4.48 0.87 -6.91
N TYR A 33 -5.67 1.37 -6.57
CA TYR A 33 -5.98 2.80 -6.65
C TYR A 33 -5.03 3.66 -5.80
N LYS A 34 -4.73 3.21 -4.57
CA LYS A 34 -3.81 3.90 -3.66
C LYS A 34 -2.37 3.88 -4.19
N ILE A 35 -1.91 2.76 -4.72
CA ILE A 35 -0.59 2.64 -5.36
C ILE A 35 -0.47 3.64 -6.51
N ASP A 36 -1.45 3.68 -7.42
CA ASP A 36 -1.43 4.60 -8.56
C ASP A 36 -1.36 6.07 -8.09
N ARG A 37 -2.20 6.43 -7.11
CA ARG A 37 -2.23 7.77 -6.54
C ARG A 37 -0.90 8.16 -5.90
N TYR A 38 -0.35 7.34 -5.00
CA TYR A 38 0.88 7.68 -4.30
C TYR A 38 2.12 7.59 -5.21
N SER A 39 2.10 6.72 -6.23
CA SER A 39 3.11 6.70 -7.28
C SER A 39 3.12 8.01 -8.05
N ALA A 40 1.96 8.55 -8.44
CA ALA A 40 1.85 9.84 -9.10
C ALA A 40 2.37 10.99 -8.22
N ILE A 41 2.04 11.00 -6.93
CA ILE A 41 2.55 12.00 -5.97
C ILE A 41 4.08 11.92 -5.86
N CYS A 42 4.64 10.71 -5.67
CA CYS A 42 6.08 10.51 -5.59
C CYS A 42 6.79 11.01 -6.85
N LYS A 43 6.29 10.67 -8.05
CA LYS A 43 6.83 11.15 -9.33
C LYS A 43 6.79 12.68 -9.44
N GLY A 44 5.75 13.32 -8.91
CA GLY A 44 5.64 14.78 -8.86
C GLY A 44 6.78 15.42 -8.05
N PHE A 45 7.07 14.87 -6.87
CA PHE A 45 8.18 15.32 -6.03
C PHE A 45 9.55 14.97 -6.60
N GLU A 46 9.74 13.77 -7.15
CA GLU A 46 10.97 13.37 -7.84
C GLU A 46 11.31 14.36 -8.95
N LYS A 47 10.31 14.75 -9.75
CA LYS A 47 10.47 15.77 -10.79
C LYS A 47 10.75 17.16 -10.20
N LYS A 48 10.06 17.54 -9.11
CA LYS A 48 10.24 18.85 -8.44
C LYS A 48 11.65 19.00 -7.87
N PHE A 49 12.19 17.96 -7.26
CA PHE A 49 13.50 17.99 -6.62
C PHE A 49 14.66 17.58 -7.53
N GLY A 50 14.37 16.93 -8.67
CA GLY A 50 15.39 16.47 -9.62
C GLY A 50 16.13 15.22 -9.15
N TYR A 51 15.53 14.42 -8.27
CA TYR A 51 16.13 13.24 -7.66
C TYR A 51 15.19 12.05 -7.77
N GLY A 52 15.73 10.84 -7.93
CA GLY A 52 14.93 9.61 -7.83
C GLY A 52 14.53 9.30 -6.37
N SER A 53 13.52 8.45 -6.18
CA SER A 53 13.08 8.02 -4.83
C SER A 53 14.20 7.49 -3.92
N GLY A 54 15.19 6.80 -4.49
CA GLY A 54 16.35 6.29 -3.73
C GLY A 54 17.20 7.42 -3.17
N GLU A 55 17.58 8.36 -4.02
CA GLU A 55 18.38 9.54 -3.64
C GLU A 55 17.62 10.45 -2.67
N LEU A 56 16.32 10.66 -2.88
CA LEU A 56 15.47 11.42 -1.96
C LEU A 56 15.44 10.78 -0.57
N ARG A 57 15.38 9.44 -0.52
CA ARG A 57 15.38 8.69 0.74
C ARG A 57 16.70 8.82 1.47
N GLU A 58 17.82 8.61 0.79
CA GLU A 58 19.16 8.76 1.37
C GLU A 58 19.38 10.17 1.93
N ARG A 59 18.95 11.20 1.18
CA ARG A 59 19.05 12.60 1.61
C ARG A 59 18.16 12.92 2.81
N PHE A 60 16.97 12.33 2.89
CA PHE A 60 16.08 12.46 4.04
C PHE A 60 16.71 11.80 5.28
N GLU A 61 17.18 10.57 5.15
CA GLU A 61 17.78 9.80 6.25
C GLU A 61 19.11 10.41 6.75
N ALA A 62 19.88 11.05 5.86
CA ALA A 62 21.11 11.76 6.21
C ALA A 62 20.87 13.10 6.96
N GLY A 63 19.61 13.49 7.18
CA GLY A 63 19.26 14.78 7.80
C GLY A 63 19.62 15.99 6.94
N GLY A 64 20.00 15.77 5.67
CA GLY A 64 20.47 16.81 4.75
C GLY A 64 19.37 17.75 4.26
N ILE A 65 18.10 17.40 4.50
CA ILE A 65 16.95 18.17 4.01
C ILE A 65 15.98 18.39 5.16
N GLY A 66 16.27 19.42 5.94
CA GLY A 66 15.68 19.62 7.27
C GLY A 66 14.66 20.74 7.41
N LYS A 67 14.14 21.37 6.34
CA LYS A 67 13.17 22.48 6.50
C LYS A 67 12.02 22.58 5.50
N ASP A 68 12.02 21.83 4.41
CA ASP A 68 10.92 21.90 3.43
C ASP A 68 9.82 20.90 3.78
N SER A 69 8.63 21.44 4.11
CA SER A 69 7.38 20.69 4.30
C SER A 69 7.10 19.70 3.15
N ASP A 70 7.49 20.08 1.93
CA ASP A 70 7.40 19.25 0.74
C ASP A 70 8.14 17.89 0.85
N PHE A 71 9.25 17.81 1.59
CA PHE A 71 9.97 16.55 1.78
C PHE A 71 9.26 15.60 2.74
N PHE A 72 8.62 16.15 3.77
CA PHE A 72 7.82 15.36 4.70
C PHE A 72 6.59 14.79 3.98
N ASP A 73 5.96 15.59 3.11
CA ASP A 73 4.84 15.16 2.28
C ASP A 73 5.26 14.06 1.29
N TRP A 74 6.41 14.21 0.63
CA TRP A 74 6.97 13.16 -0.21
C TRP A 74 7.24 11.87 0.58
N TYR A 75 7.91 11.97 1.74
CA TYR A 75 8.25 10.81 2.55
C TYR A 75 7.00 10.06 3.03
N THR A 76 5.96 10.81 3.41
CA THR A 76 4.65 10.26 3.77
C THR A 76 4.02 9.52 2.60
N ALA A 77 4.00 10.14 1.41
CA ALA A 77 3.49 9.50 0.20
C ALA A 77 4.28 8.24 -0.18
N LYS A 78 5.61 8.25 0.00
CA LYS A 78 6.46 7.09 -0.28
C LYS A 78 6.18 5.93 0.68
N ARG A 79 6.03 6.22 1.97
CA ARG A 79 5.66 5.20 2.97
C ARG A 79 4.29 4.59 2.69
N GLU A 80 3.33 5.41 2.32
CA GLU A 80 2.01 4.95 1.91
C GLU A 80 2.09 4.05 0.67
N LEU A 81 2.84 4.46 -0.36
CA LEU A 81 3.06 3.64 -1.55
C LEU A 81 3.65 2.26 -1.18
N ASP A 82 4.66 2.22 -0.32
CA ASP A 82 5.29 0.95 0.10
C ASP A 82 4.33 0.08 0.91
N HIS A 83 3.54 0.68 1.79
CA HIS A 83 2.50 -0.02 2.55
C HIS A 83 1.49 -0.68 1.63
N TRP A 84 0.93 0.06 0.66
CA TRP A 84 -0.10 -0.45 -0.24
C TRP A 84 0.44 -1.48 -1.24
N ASN A 85 1.68 -1.32 -1.73
CA ASN A 85 2.34 -2.34 -2.55
C ASN A 85 2.46 -3.67 -1.80
N ARG A 86 2.99 -3.64 -0.57
CA ARG A 86 3.13 -4.84 0.26
C ARG A 86 1.78 -5.47 0.57
N LYS A 87 0.75 -4.65 0.84
CA LYS A 87 -0.61 -5.15 1.08
C LYS A 87 -1.17 -5.84 -0.16
N LEU A 88 -1.03 -5.25 -1.36
CA LEU A 88 -1.48 -5.84 -2.60
C LEU A 88 -0.76 -7.15 -2.91
N GLU A 89 0.55 -7.22 -2.66
CA GLU A 89 1.34 -8.45 -2.82
C GLU A 89 0.79 -9.58 -1.95
N ILE A 90 0.57 -9.33 -0.65
CA ILE A 90 -0.02 -10.29 0.28
C ILE A 90 -1.40 -10.75 -0.21
N LEU A 91 -2.29 -9.81 -0.56
CA LEU A 91 -3.66 -10.14 -0.99
C LEU A 91 -3.68 -10.91 -2.30
N SER A 92 -2.76 -10.62 -3.23
CA SER A 92 -2.67 -11.30 -4.53
C SER A 92 -2.22 -12.76 -4.39
N GLY A 93 -1.52 -13.10 -3.30
CA GLY A 93 -1.19 -14.48 -2.96
C GLY A 93 -2.33 -15.29 -2.35
N ILE A 94 -3.50 -14.70 -2.10
CA ILE A 94 -4.66 -15.38 -1.51
C ILE A 94 -5.61 -15.86 -2.61
N SER A 95 -5.87 -17.17 -2.61
CA SER A 95 -6.85 -17.83 -3.47
C SER A 95 -7.79 -18.71 -2.64
N PHE A 96 -9.07 -18.75 -3.00
CA PHE A 96 -10.00 -19.73 -2.45
C PHE A 96 -9.97 -21.00 -3.30
N SER A 97 -9.63 -22.13 -2.70
CA SER A 97 -9.96 -23.48 -3.22
C SER A 97 -11.45 -23.74 -3.08
#